data_AF-A0A7X1FBA0-F1
#
_entry.id   AF-A0A7X1FBA0-F1
#
_cell.length_a   1.000
_cell.length_b   1.000
_cell.length_c   1.000
_cell.angle_alpha   90.00
_cell.angle_beta   90.00
_cell.angle_gamma   90.00
#
_symmetry.space_group_name_H-M   'P 1'
#
loop_
_entity.id
_entity.type
_entity.pdbx_description
1 polymer ?
#
loop_
_entity_poly.entity_id
_entity_poly.type
_entity_poly.pdbx_seq_one_letter_code
_entity_poly.pdbx_strand_id
1 'polypeptide(L)'
;YRLMFDHLLEVHGEREACCITVELLAMAHERACEAELAGLLAEDLAARRTPCLTALRARFSPDPAALPEVVVKLVPLSIYDGLIEQGEAA
;
A
#
# COMPACT_ATOMS: atom_id res chain seq x y z
N TYR A 1 12.50 3.71 0.44
CA TYR A 1 12.26 4.76 1.44
C TYR A 1 13.52 5.54 1.81
N ARG A 2 14.54 4.96 2.47
CA ARG A 2 15.75 5.72 2.88
C ARG A 2 16.37 6.57 1.76
N LEU A 3 16.67 5.96 0.61
CA LEU A 3 17.26 6.69 -0.53
C LEU A 3 16.38 7.82 -1.08
N MET A 4 15.05 7.64 -1.02
CA MET A 4 14.11 8.70 -1.39
C MET A 4 14.11 9.83 -0.35
N PHE A 5 14.20 9.50 0.94
CA PHE A 5 14.35 10.50 1.99
C PHE A 5 15.66 11.29 1.83
N ASP A 6 16.77 10.62 1.56
CA ASP A 6 18.06 11.27 1.29
C ASP A 6 17.93 12.24 0.08
N HIS A 7 17.27 11.82 -1.00
CA HIS A 7 17.00 12.69 -2.15
C HIS A 7 16.10 13.89 -1.78
N LEU A 8 15.05 13.68 -0.99
CA LEU A 8 14.18 14.74 -0.50
C LEU A 8 14.93 15.72 0.40
N LEU A 9 15.85 15.25 1.24
CA LEU A 9 16.70 16.09 2.08
C LEU A 9 17.57 17.02 1.23
N GLU A 10 18.15 16.52 0.15
CA GLU A 10 18.97 17.31 -0.78
C GLU A 10 18.16 18.40 -1.49
N VAL A 11 16.90 18.11 -1.87
CA VAL A 11 16.08 19.02 -2.68
C VAL A 11 15.27 20.02 -1.85
N HIS A 12 14.73 19.59 -0.70
CA HIS A 12 13.74 20.35 0.06
C HIS A 12 14.19 20.73 1.48
N GLY A 13 15.29 20.14 1.97
CA GLY A 13 15.74 20.29 3.34
C GLY A 13 14.94 19.46 4.35
N GLU A 14 15.41 19.48 5.60
CA GLU A 14 15.02 18.52 6.65
C GLU A 14 13.52 18.49 6.95
N ARG A 15 12.90 19.66 7.14
CA ARG A 15 11.50 19.75 7.57
C ARG A 15 10.55 19.19 6.52
N GLU A 16 10.71 19.61 5.26
CA GLU A 16 9.85 19.13 4.17
C GLU A 16 10.10 17.66 3.85
N ALA A 17 11.35 17.21 3.82
CA ALA A 17 11.67 15.80 3.59
C ALA A 17 11.03 14.88 4.63
N CYS A 18 11.05 15.30 5.90
CA CYS A 18 10.43 14.57 7.00
C CYS A 18 8.90 14.52 6.83
N CYS A 19 8.25 15.66 6.59
CA CYS A 19 6.81 15.72 6.34
C CYS A 19 6.39 14.82 5.17
N ILE A 20 7.07 14.92 4.03
CA ILE A 20 6.76 14.10 2.85
C ILE A 20 6.94 12.61 3.16
N THR A 21 8.02 12.24 3.84
CA THR A 21 8.28 10.84 4.18
C THR A 21 7.23 10.27 5.13
N VAL A 22 6.82 11.03 6.15
CA VAL A 22 5.74 10.61 7.07
C VAL A 22 4.43 10.42 6.32
N GLU A 23 4.07 11.35 5.42
CA GLU A 23 2.88 11.24 4.59
C GLU A 23 2.90 10.00 3.67
N LEU A 24 4.06 9.70 3.08
CA LEU A 24 4.25 8.48 2.28
C LEU A 24 4.05 7.22 3.13
N LEU A 25 4.59 7.19 4.35
CA LEU A 25 4.47 6.04 5.26
C LEU A 25 3.03 5.86 5.77
N ALA A 26 2.35 6.96 6.12
CA ALA A 26 0.96 6.94 6.54
C ALA A 26 0.06 6.39 5.42
N MET A 27 0.23 6.89 4.20
CA MET A 27 -0.52 6.43 3.04
C MET A 27 -0.27 4.95 2.73
N ALA A 28 0.99 4.51 2.83
CA ALA A 28 1.35 3.11 2.62
C ALA A 28 0.61 2.19 3.60
N HIS A 29 0.58 2.59 4.87
CA HIS A 29 -0.08 1.85 5.94
C HIS A 29 -1.61 1.81 5.80
N GLU A 30 -2.24 2.97 5.56
CA GLU A 30 -3.70 3.06 5.42
C GLU A 30 -4.25 2.25 4.25
N ARG A 31 -3.44 2.05 3.20
CA ARG A 31 -3.84 1.39 1.95
C ARG A 31 -3.19 0.01 1.75
N ALA A 32 -2.32 -0.42 2.66
CA ALA A 32 -1.50 -1.63 2.54
C ALA A 32 -0.81 -1.74 1.15
N CYS A 33 -0.28 -0.61 0.66
CA CYS A 33 0.29 -0.48 -0.68
C CYS A 33 1.81 -0.33 -0.72
N GLU A 34 2.51 -0.77 0.34
CA GLU A 34 3.94 -0.54 0.57
C GLU A 34 4.81 -1.00 -0.60
N ALA A 35 4.51 -2.17 -1.18
CA ALA A 35 5.31 -2.74 -2.26
C ALA A 35 5.15 -1.94 -3.57
N GLU A 36 3.92 -1.60 -3.94
CA GLU A 36 3.66 -0.81 -5.15
C GLU A 36 4.21 0.62 -5.00
N LEU A 37 4.00 1.25 -3.85
CA LEU A 37 4.54 2.57 -3.56
C LEU A 37 6.07 2.57 -3.60
N ALA A 38 6.74 1.56 -3.03
CA ALA A 38 8.20 1.45 -3.10
C ALA A 38 8.71 1.35 -4.55
N GLY A 39 7.98 0.66 -5.43
CA GLY A 39 8.28 0.60 -6.87
C GLY A 39 8.24 1.98 -7.52
N LEU A 40 7.14 2.72 -7.33
CA LEU A 40 6.99 4.08 -7.88
C LEU A 40 8.08 5.03 -7.36
N LEU A 41 8.39 4.96 -6.07
CA LEU A 41 9.46 5.78 -5.49
C LEU A 41 10.83 5.42 -6.07
N ALA A 42 11.08 4.16 -6.42
CA ALA A 42 12.33 3.77 -7.07
C ALA A 42 12.43 4.33 -8.50
N GLU A 43 11.33 4.34 -9.25
CA GLU A 43 11.26 4.96 -10.59
C GLU A 43 11.47 6.47 -10.53
N ASP A 44 10.82 7.16 -9.58
CA ASP A 44 11.02 8.59 -9.37
C ASP A 44 12.46 8.90 -8.96
N LEU A 45 13.05 8.09 -8.07
CA LEU A 45 14.45 8.25 -7.68
C LEU A 45 15.41 8.05 -8.85
N ALA A 46 15.17 7.03 -9.70
CA ALA A 46 15.98 6.79 -10.89
C ALA A 46 15.93 7.96 -11.89
N ALA A 47 14.78 8.65 -11.96
CA ALA A 47 14.60 9.85 -12.75
C ALA A 47 14.96 11.16 -12.00
N ARG A 48 15.44 11.07 -10.75
CA ARG A 48 15.69 12.21 -9.84
C ARG A 48 14.51 13.17 -9.73
N ARG A 49 13.31 12.62 -9.64
CA ARG A 49 12.07 13.36 -9.42
C ARG A 49 11.64 13.24 -7.98
N THR A 50 10.92 14.25 -7.53
CA THR A 50 10.26 14.25 -6.23
C THR A 50 8.83 13.69 -6.36
N PRO A 51 8.40 12.82 -5.43
CA PRO A 51 7.09 12.20 -5.49
C PRO A 51 5.97 13.22 -5.28
N CYS A 52 4.96 13.20 -6.15
CA CYS A 52 3.78 14.04 -5.99
C CYS A 52 2.75 13.36 -5.08
N LEU A 53 2.62 13.81 -3.83
CA LEU A 53 1.69 13.23 -2.86
C LEU A 53 0.24 13.23 -3.34
N THR A 54 -0.21 14.28 -4.03
CA THR A 54 -1.57 14.34 -4.57
C THR A 54 -1.83 13.26 -5.63
N ALA A 55 -0.85 13.03 -6.51
CA ALA A 55 -0.96 11.99 -7.54
C ALA A 55 -0.91 10.59 -6.93
N LEU A 56 -0.04 10.36 -5.95
CA LEU A 56 0.04 9.09 -5.22
C LEU A 56 -1.25 8.80 -4.47
N ARG A 57 -1.83 9.78 -3.76
CA ARG A 57 -3.12 9.62 -3.08
C ARG A 57 -4.25 9.28 -4.05
N ALA A 58 -4.33 9.96 -5.19
CA ALA A 58 -5.33 9.67 -6.21
C ALA A 58 -5.16 8.26 -6.80
N ARG A 59 -3.92 7.79 -6.95
CA ARG A 59 -3.62 6.44 -7.44
C ARG A 59 -4.01 5.34 -6.44
N PHE A 60 -3.69 5.54 -5.16
CA PHE A 60 -3.90 4.53 -4.11
C PHE A 60 -5.27 4.62 -3.42
N SER A 61 -6.09 5.59 -3.80
CA SER A 61 -7.45 5.75 -3.27
C SER A 61 -8.45 5.60 -4.43
N PRO A 62 -8.88 4.37 -4.77
CA PRO A 62 -10.08 4.21 -5.58
C PRO A 62 -11.25 4.88 -4.84
N ASP A 63 -12.12 5.56 -5.59
CA ASP A 63 -13.35 6.13 -5.04
C ASP A 63 -14.15 5.00 -4.37
N PRO A 64 -14.46 5.09 -3.06
CA PRO A 64 -15.27 4.08 -2.39
C PRO A 64 -16.65 3.91 -3.06
N ALA A 65 -17.17 4.93 -3.76
CA ALA A 65 -18.38 4.80 -4.56
C ALA A 65 -18.18 4.04 -5.88
N ALA A 66 -16.94 3.87 -6.34
CA ALA A 66 -16.59 3.08 -7.51
C ALA A 66 -16.23 1.61 -7.19
N LEU A 67 -16.16 1.25 -5.91
CA LEU A 67 -15.91 -0.13 -5.49
C LEU A 67 -17.21 -0.94 -5.60
N PRO A 68 -17.19 -2.13 -6.25
CA PRO A 68 -18.34 -3.01 -6.24
C PRO A 68 -18.60 -3.51 -4.81
N GLU A 69 -19.87 -3.64 -4.44
CA GLU A 69 -20.25 -4.23 -3.17
C GLU A 69 -19.90 -5.73 -3.17
N VAL A 70 -18.90 -6.12 -2.39
CA VAL A 70 -18.51 -7.52 -2.22
C VAL A 70 -19.14 -8.06 -0.94
N VAL A 71 -20.25 -8.78 -1.09
CA VAL A 71 -20.89 -9.49 0.05
C VAL A 71 -20.30 -10.89 0.18
N VAL A 72 -19.42 -11.08 1.15
CA VAL A 72 -18.95 -12.42 1.54
C VAL A 72 -20.02 -13.07 2.40
N LYS A 73 -20.73 -14.06 1.84
CA LYS A 73 -21.64 -14.91 2.62
C LYS A 73 -20.80 -15.89 3.44
N LEU A 74 -20.66 -15.61 4.73
CA LEU A 74 -20.08 -16.56 5.67
C LEU A 74 -21.00 -17.79 5.77
N VAL A 75 -20.49 -18.92 5.32
CA VAL A 75 -21.16 -20.22 5.48
C VAL A 75 -20.89 -20.77 6.88
N PRO A 76 -21.78 -21.64 7.42
CA PRO A 76 -21.52 -22.34 8.67
C PRO A 76 -20.19 -23.09 8.63
N LEU A 77 -19.46 -23.07 9.75
CA LEU A 77 -18.16 -23.76 9.86
C LEU A 77 -18.27 -25.27 9.67
N SER A 78 -19.46 -25.86 9.87
CA SER A 78 -19.72 -27.29 9.67
C SER A 78 -19.50 -27.80 8.25
N ILE A 79 -19.39 -26.90 7.25
CA ILE A 79 -19.04 -27.30 5.88
C ILE A 79 -17.57 -27.76 5.80
N TYR A 80 -16.70 -27.32 6.72
CA TYR A 80 -15.31 -27.75 6.77
C TYR A 80 -15.11 -29.12 7.43
N ASP A 81 -16.10 -29.66 8.14
CA ASP A 81 -16.00 -30.95 8.83
C ASP A 81 -15.70 -32.10 7.85
N GLY A 82 -16.29 -32.06 6.65
CA GLY A 82 -16.03 -33.07 5.59
C GLY A 82 -14.63 -33.00 4.98
N LEU A 83 -13.90 -31.89 5.14
CA LEU A 83 -12.49 -31.78 4.73
C LEU A 83 -11.54 -32.44 5.74
N ILE A 84 -11.95 -32.55 7.01
CA ILE A 84 -11.19 -33.23 8.07
C ILE A 84 -11.30 -34.75 7.89
N GLU A 85 -12.48 -35.26 7.55
CA GLU A 85 -12.70 -36.70 7.32
C GLU A 85 -11.90 -37.25 6.12
N GLN A 86 -11.62 -36.43 5.10
CA GLN A 86 -10.76 -36.81 3.97
C GLN A 86 -9.25 -36.85 4.34
N GLY A 87 -8.85 -36.20 5.43
CA GLY A 87 -7.48 -36.21 5.94
C GLY A 87 -7.17 -37.35 6.91
N GLU A 88 -8.20 -38.01 7.47
CA GLU A 88 -8.06 -39.15 8.39
C GLU A 88 -7.98 -40.53 7.68
N ALA A 89 -7.97 -40.56 6.35
CA ALA A 89 -7.58 -41.76 5.61
C ALA A 89 -6.04 -41.92 5.60
N ALA A 90 -5.45 -42.22 6.76
CA ALA A 90 -4.05 -42.61 6.95
C ALA A 90 -3.94 -43.86 7.83
#